data_AF-A0A950M7S6-F1
#
_entry.id   AF-A0A950M7S6-F1
#
_cell.length_a   1.000
_cell.length_b   1.000
_cell.length_c   1.000
_cell.angle_alpha   90.00
_cell.angle_beta   90.00
_cell.angle_gamma   90.00
#
_symmetry.space_group_name_H-M   'P 1'
#
loop_
_entity.id
_entity.type
_entity.pdbx_description
1 polymer ?
#
loop_
_entity_poly.entity_id
_entity_poly.type
_entity_poly.pdbx_seq_one_letter_code
_entity_poly.pdbx_strand_id
1 'polypeptide(L)'
;MSVLTIHLYVAFLVAALAVLAVWQVPGRRIALWVVTVQIALGIAVMLQGFKVPWYHPALAVVGWAGYMAANAMARRNAKRNALIVAVVSSLLILIAYFVGMEAVKNGYASP
;
A
#
# COMPACT_ATOMS: atom_id res chain seq x y z
N MET A 1 5.75 -20.98 -5.92
CA MET A 1 5.09 -19.66 -6.07
C MET A 1 6.16 -18.60 -6.00
N SER A 2 6.26 -17.68 -6.96
CA SER A 2 7.32 -16.66 -6.96
C SER A 2 7.03 -15.57 -5.93
N VAL A 3 8.07 -14.84 -5.49
CA VAL A 3 7.92 -13.69 -4.59
C VAL A 3 7.04 -12.61 -5.25
N LEU A 4 7.13 -12.43 -6.57
CA LEU A 4 6.23 -11.57 -7.34
C LEU A 4 4.77 -12.00 -7.22
N THR A 5 4.46 -13.30 -7.37
CA THR A 5 3.07 -13.79 -7.21
C THR A 5 2.54 -13.54 -5.80
N ILE A 6 3.36 -13.77 -4.76
CA ILE A 6 3.01 -13.45 -3.37
C ILE A 6 2.74 -11.94 -3.23
N HIS A 7 3.63 -11.10 -3.76
CA HIS A 7 3.49 -9.65 -3.74
C HIS A 7 2.20 -9.18 -4.41
N LEU A 8 1.76 -9.81 -5.51
CA LEU A 8 0.50 -9.48 -6.18
C LEU A 8 -0.74 -9.87 -5.36
N TYR A 9 -0.74 -11.05 -4.73
CA TYR A 9 -1.85 -11.44 -3.86
C TYR A 9 -1.96 -10.53 -2.63
N VAL A 10 -0.83 -10.16 -2.03
CA VAL A 10 -0.82 -9.22 -0.91
C VAL A 10 -1.20 -7.81 -1.40
N ALA A 11 -0.84 -7.41 -2.62
CA ALA A 11 -1.27 -6.13 -3.22
C ALA A 11 -2.80 -6.04 -3.31
N PHE A 12 -3.45 -7.12 -3.75
CA PHE A 12 -4.91 -7.19 -3.80
C PHE A 12 -5.53 -7.06 -2.41
N LEU A 13 -4.96 -7.74 -1.41
CA LEU A 13 -5.40 -7.63 -0.02
C LEU A 13 -5.23 -6.20 0.52
N VAL A 14 -4.10 -5.54 0.24
CA VAL A 14 -3.86 -4.13 0.57
C VAL A 14 -4.94 -3.24 -0.04
N ALA A 15 -5.26 -3.41 -1.33
CA ALA A 15 -6.28 -2.63 -2.02
C ALA A 15 -7.67 -2.86 -1.40
N ALA A 16 -8.04 -4.10 -1.09
CA ALA A 16 -9.31 -4.42 -0.44
C ALA A 16 -9.41 -3.77 0.95
N LEU A 17 -8.35 -3.83 1.76
CA LEU A 17 -8.30 -3.18 3.07
C LEU A 17 -8.35 -1.66 2.97
N ALA A 18 -7.72 -1.06 1.96
CA ALA A 18 -7.76 0.37 1.73
C ALA A 18 -9.19 0.90 1.50
N VAL A 19 -10.06 0.07 0.91
CA VAL A 19 -11.48 0.39 0.68
C VAL A 19 -12.34 0.03 1.90
N LEU A 20 -12.15 -1.14 2.49
CA LEU A 20 -13.09 -1.70 3.47
C LEU A 20 -12.73 -1.38 4.92
N ALA A 21 -11.44 -1.26 5.25
CA ALA A 21 -10.97 -1.21 6.64
C ALA A 21 -10.63 0.21 7.13
N VAL A 22 -10.54 1.18 6.22
CA VAL A 22 -10.11 2.56 6.54
C VAL A 22 -11.04 3.30 7.51
N TRP A 23 -12.30 2.90 7.58
CA TRP A 23 -13.35 3.56 8.37
C TRP A 23 -13.15 3.41 9.88
N GLN A 24 -12.58 2.27 10.32
CA GLN A 24 -12.44 1.93 11.73
C GLN A 24 -10.98 2.01 12.19
N VAL A 25 -10.75 2.38 13.46
CA VAL A 25 -9.38 2.44 14.02
C VAL A 25 -8.64 1.11 13.93
N PRO A 26 -9.25 -0.06 14.29
CA PRO A 26 -8.55 -1.34 14.17
C PRO A 26 -8.22 -1.67 12.72
N GLY A 27 -9.16 -1.40 11.79
CA GLY A 27 -8.96 -1.61 10.36
C GLY A 27 -7.79 -0.80 9.79
N ARG A 28 -7.63 0.47 10.20
CA ARG A 28 -6.47 1.30 9.82
C ARG A 28 -5.14 0.75 10.35
N ARG A 29 -5.13 0.06 11.49
CA ARG A 29 -3.91 -0.58 12.01
C ARG A 29 -3.57 -1.84 11.23
N ILE A 30 -4.58 -2.66 10.91
CA ILE A 30 -4.39 -3.85 10.08
C ILE A 30 -3.86 -3.44 8.70
N ALA A 31 -4.49 -2.44 8.06
CA ALA A 31 -4.04 -1.92 6.78
C ALA A 31 -2.57 -1.45 6.84
N LEU A 32 -2.17 -0.74 7.89
CA LEU A 32 -0.78 -0.31 8.08
C LEU A 32 0.20 -1.50 8.10
N TRP A 33 -0.09 -2.55 8.87
CA TRP A 33 0.77 -3.73 8.94
C TRP A 33 0.85 -4.47 7.60
N VAL A 34 -0.29 -4.62 6.92
CA VAL A 34 -0.33 -5.31 5.63
C VAL A 34 0.39 -4.50 4.53
N VAL A 35 0.26 -3.17 4.52
CA VAL A 35 1.05 -2.29 3.62
C VAL A 35 2.55 -2.37 3.94
N THR A 36 2.91 -2.49 5.22
CA THR A 36 4.32 -2.67 5.62
C THR A 36 4.90 -3.96 5.03
N VAL A 37 4.16 -5.07 5.14
CA VAL A 37 4.54 -6.35 4.51
C VAL A 37 4.61 -6.20 2.99
N GLN A 38 3.66 -5.49 2.38
CA GLN A 38 3.66 -5.26 0.93
C GLN A 38 4.91 -4.51 0.45
N ILE A 39 5.35 -3.50 1.19
CA ILE A 39 6.58 -2.76 0.89
C ILE A 39 7.80 -3.66 1.03
N ALA A 40 7.89 -4.46 2.11
CA ALA A 40 8.98 -5.41 2.30
C ALA A 40 9.07 -6.44 1.16
N LEU A 41 7.93 -6.99 0.73
CA LEU A 41 7.85 -7.87 -0.43
C LEU A 41 8.27 -7.15 -1.72
N GLY A 42 7.87 -5.89 -1.90
CA GLY A 42 8.25 -5.08 -3.06
C GLY A 42 9.77 -4.88 -3.14
N ILE A 43 10.42 -4.61 -2.01
CA ILE A 43 11.89 -4.53 -1.92
C ILE A 43 12.50 -5.88 -2.32
N ALA A 44 12.00 -6.99 -1.80
CA ALA A 44 12.51 -8.32 -2.16
C ALA A 44 12.35 -8.61 -3.67
N VAL A 45 11.24 -8.21 -4.28
CA VAL A 45 11.01 -8.32 -5.74
C VAL A 45 12.02 -7.46 -6.52
N MET A 46 12.28 -6.22 -6.08
CA MET A 46 13.27 -5.34 -6.73
C MET A 46 14.70 -5.90 -6.63
N LEU A 47 15.06 -6.52 -5.51
CA LEU A 47 16.35 -7.19 -5.34
C LEU A 47 16.51 -8.42 -6.25
N GLN A 48 15.42 -8.99 -6.75
CA GLN A 48 15.42 -10.07 -7.75
C GLN A 48 15.53 -9.58 -9.20
N GLY A 49 15.72 -8.27 -9.42
CA GLY A 49 15.91 -7.67 -10.75
C GLY A 49 14.65 -7.04 -11.36
N PHE A 50 13.47 -7.33 -10.80
CA PHE A 50 12.20 -6.78 -11.29
C PHE A 50 12.16 -5.26 -11.15
N LYS A 51 11.71 -4.59 -12.22
CA LYS A 51 11.60 -3.14 -12.27
C LYS A 51 10.15 -2.71 -12.27
N VAL A 52 9.89 -1.55 -11.68
CA VAL A 52 8.63 -0.82 -11.73
C VAL A 52 8.93 0.67 -11.87
N PRO A 53 8.03 1.48 -12.44
CA PRO A 53 8.23 2.92 -12.50
C PRO A 53 8.49 3.47 -11.09
N TRP A 54 9.46 4.39 -10.96
CA TRP A 54 9.93 4.91 -9.66
C TRP A 54 8.81 5.48 -8.78
N TYR A 55 7.73 5.97 -9.40
CA TYR A 55 6.60 6.54 -8.68
C TYR A 55 5.72 5.47 -8.02
N HIS A 56 5.77 4.21 -8.43
CA HIS A 56 5.05 3.11 -7.76
C HIS A 56 5.48 2.94 -6.29
N PRO A 57 6.77 2.67 -5.97
CA PRO A 57 7.20 2.55 -4.58
C PRO A 57 7.08 3.89 -3.82
N ALA A 58 7.24 5.03 -4.49
CA ALA A 58 7.03 6.34 -3.87
C ALA A 58 5.59 6.51 -3.37
N LEU A 59 4.59 6.21 -4.20
CA LEU A 59 3.17 6.26 -3.82
C LEU A 59 2.86 5.31 -2.67
N ALA A 60 3.42 4.09 -2.69
CA ALA A 60 3.24 3.11 -1.62
C ALA A 60 3.80 3.61 -0.28
N VAL A 61 5.00 4.20 -0.28
CA VAL A 61 5.65 4.76 0.92
C VAL A 61 4.89 5.97 1.45
N VAL A 62 4.43 6.88 0.57
CA VAL A 62 3.65 8.05 0.99
C VAL A 62 2.30 7.62 1.58
N GLY A 63 1.59 6.67 0.95
CA GLY A 63 0.36 6.09 1.49
C GLY A 63 0.58 5.41 2.84
N TRP A 64 1.67 4.67 2.99
CA TRP A 64 2.06 4.05 4.26
C TRP A 64 2.31 5.08 5.37
N ALA A 65 3.09 6.13 5.08
CA ALA A 65 3.34 7.23 6.02
C ALA A 65 2.03 7.94 6.43
N GLY A 66 1.12 8.12 5.47
CA GLY A 66 -0.20 8.67 5.74
C GLY A 66 -1.04 7.78 6.67
N TYR A 67 -1.00 6.46 6.54
CA TYR A 67 -1.62 5.56 7.54
C TYR A 67 -0.97 5.66 8.92
N MET A 68 0.36 5.83 9.02
CA MET A 68 1.01 6.08 10.30
C MET A 68 0.49 7.37 10.94
N ALA A 69 0.39 8.46 10.16
CA ALA A 69 -0.13 9.74 10.60
C ALA A 69 -1.60 9.65 11.04
N ALA A 70 -2.46 8.99 10.25
CA ALA A 70 -3.86 8.74 10.58
C ALA A 70 -4.03 7.99 11.91
N ASN A 71 -3.23 6.94 12.13
CA ASN A 71 -3.24 6.20 13.38
C ASN A 71 -2.73 7.05 14.56
N ALA A 72 -1.71 7.89 14.35
CA ALA A 72 -1.22 8.80 15.38
C ALA A 72 -2.26 9.88 15.76
N MET A 73 -2.94 10.46 14.78
CA MET A 73 -4.02 11.44 15.01
C MET A 73 -5.21 10.81 15.74
N ALA A 74 -5.58 9.57 15.40
CA ALA A 74 -6.65 8.85 16.08
C ALA A 74 -6.37 8.65 17.58
N ARG A 75 -5.10 8.46 17.97
CA ARG A 75 -4.70 8.39 19.39
C ARG A 75 -4.83 9.74 20.12
N ARG A 76 -4.74 10.86 19.40
CA ARG A 76 -4.90 12.22 19.93
C ARG A 76 -6.34 12.74 19.84
N ASN A 77 -7.32 11.84 19.66
CA ASN A 77 -8.74 12.15 19.53
C ASN A 77 -9.14 13.04 18.34
N ALA A 78 -8.26 13.23 17.35
CA ALA A 78 -8.52 13.99 16.12
C ALA A 78 -9.20 13.11 15.05
N LYS A 79 -10.36 12.53 15.37
CA LYS A 79 -11.01 11.45 14.58
C LYS A 79 -11.34 11.84 13.13
N ARG A 80 -11.84 13.06 12.89
CA ARG A 80 -12.17 13.55 11.54
C ARG A 80 -10.93 13.68 10.66
N ASN A 81 -9.89 14.35 11.17
CA ASN A 81 -8.63 14.53 10.45
C ASN A 81 -7.94 13.19 10.19
N ALA A 82 -7.97 12.28 11.17
CA ALA A 82 -7.47 10.92 11.01
C ALA A 82 -8.16 10.18 9.87
N LEU A 83 -9.49 10.30 9.74
CA LEU A 83 -10.22 9.68 8.64
C LEU A 83 -9.86 10.30 7.28
N ILE A 84 -9.80 11.63 7.18
CA ILE A 84 -9.43 12.33 5.92
C ILE A 84 -8.06 11.86 5.44
N VAL A 85 -7.06 11.86 6.33
CA VAL A 85 -5.70 11.42 5.97
C VAL A 85 -5.69 9.95 5.60
N ALA A 86 -6.45 9.10 6.29
CA ALA A 86 -6.55 7.69 5.96
C ALA A 86 -7.19 7.46 4.57
N VAL A 87 -8.22 8.23 4.20
CA VAL A 87 -8.85 8.17 2.88
C VAL A 87 -7.88 8.60 1.78
N VAL A 88 -7.17 9.73 1.96
CA VAL A 88 -6.14 10.18 1.00
C VAL A 88 -5.05 9.12 0.86
N SER A 89 -4.61 8.52 1.97
CA SER A 89 -3.62 7.44 1.97
C SER A 89 -4.13 6.20 1.21
N SER A 90 -5.39 5.80 1.44
CA SER A 90 -6.04 4.72 0.70
C SER A 90 -6.05 4.99 -0.81
N LEU A 91 -6.35 6.22 -1.24
CA LEU A 91 -6.34 6.58 -2.66
C LEU A 91 -4.94 6.44 -3.27
N LEU A 92 -3.89 6.90 -2.59
CA LEU A 92 -2.52 6.72 -3.05
C LEU A 92 -2.13 5.25 -3.19
N ILE A 93 -2.54 4.41 -2.24
CA ILE A 93 -2.33 2.97 -2.27
C ILE A 93 -3.07 2.31 -3.43
N LEU A 94 -4.30 2.73 -3.72
CA LEU A 94 -5.08 2.22 -4.87
C LEU A 94 -4.44 2.63 -6.20
N ILE A 95 -3.93 3.86 -6.31
CA ILE A 95 -3.17 4.31 -7.49
C ILE A 95 -1.89 3.48 -7.63
N ALA A 96 -1.14 3.27 -6.55
CA ALA A 96 0.06 2.44 -6.56
C ALA A 96 -0.25 1.00 -7.02
N TYR A 97 -1.35 0.42 -6.53
CA TYR A 97 -1.83 -0.90 -6.95
C TYR A 97 -2.10 -0.95 -8.46
N PHE A 98 -2.83 0.04 -9.00
CA PHE A 98 -3.12 0.11 -10.42
C PHE A 98 -1.86 0.19 -11.27
N VAL A 99 -0.92 1.07 -10.89
CA VAL A 99 0.39 1.22 -11.54
C VAL A 99 1.18 -0.09 -11.51
N GLY A 100 1.19 -0.80 -10.38
CA GLY A 100 1.87 -2.09 -10.26
C GLY A 100 1.30 -3.16 -11.18
N MET A 101 -0.04 -3.24 -11.25
CA MET A 101 -0.72 -4.17 -12.16
C MET A 101 -0.47 -3.84 -13.64
N GLU A 102 -0.45 -2.55 -13.98
CA GLU A 102 -0.15 -2.10 -15.34
C GLU A 102 1.30 -2.40 -15.73
N ALA A 103 2.27 -2.21 -14.82
CA ALA A 103 3.66 -2.57 -15.03
C ALA A 103 3.85 -4.07 -15.31
N VAL A 104 3.08 -4.94 -14.64
CA VAL A 104 3.10 -6.39 -14.91
C VAL A 104 2.47 -6.69 -16.27
N LYS A 105 1.30 -6.13 -16.58
CA LYS A 105 0.58 -6.37 -17.85
C LYS A 105 1.39 -5.94 -19.07
N ASN A 106 2.11 -4.82 -18.98
CA ASN A 106 2.89 -4.26 -20.08
C ASN A 106 4.34 -4.78 -20.13
N GLY A 107 4.69 -5.80 -19.33
CA GLY A 107 6.02 -6.42 -19.33
C GLY A 107 7.14 -5.56 -18.73
N TYR A 108 6.81 -4.44 -18.10
CA TYR A 108 7.78 -3.58 -17.42
C TYR A 108 8.41 -4.30 -16.21
N ALA A 109 7.62 -5.12 -15.51
CA ALA A 109 8.05 -5.95 -14.39
C ALA A 109 8.69 -7.27 -14.89
N SER A 110 9.78 -7.14 -15.65
CA SER A 110 10.63 -8.27 -16.06
C SER A 110 11.96 -8.25 -15.27
N PRO A 111 12.57 -9.42 -14.98
CA PRO A 111 13.91 -9.49 -14.39
C PRO A 111 15.00 -8.93 -15.30
#